data_AF-A0A6U6AWV1-F1
#
_entry.id   AF-A0A6U6AWV1-F1
#
_cell.length_a   1.000
_cell.length_b   1.000
_cell.length_c   1.000
_cell.angle_alpha   90.00
_cell.angle_beta   90.00
_cell.angle_gamma   90.00
#
_symmetry.space_group_name_H-M   'P 1'
#
loop_
_entity.id
_entity.type
_entity.pdbx_description
1 polymer ?
#
loop_
_entity_poly.entity_id
_entity_poly.type
_entity_poly.pdbx_seq_one_letter_code
_entity_poly.pdbx_strand_id
1 'polypeptide(L)'
;MVKEDKKEEDPLAGCPVPFEPVNDAQLLSDVRSPRFLQACQQLLIDPLELKPRAFDSFRAPGLVPEQQQVRYAVYEKSRMAKWRAINDCRARLPRLLESSGGGSMERQEKEDPLELSWIHQELSKSKTQVERGKAEAIKIAARKLRDISAVSKVSNVNLLEAQRRRETEAKVRADFRRKQMIKKQEELIKRKNEMEQRNIVEQEERKKKMKELDEALTQRIDTLRASYEKEAEEKRRSEMTKQQRIQDNINKKEEELKEHTNRILENLKRKEEQAKKRQEDWMDDTRNSSDKLFEAERRRQEAAKSAEDKARALVAAYKRKQAEVEKKEQQRLERQREIAKERRQKENEKKKKIVEIQKKKENILQEKASLIMDHMKTVEENLAACEEKRKLDLLVKSELSKLKSEVAKRNVQRSRMLESRMQSDLEKKLNHLEEKKKERERMLDSLKKERHFHATQIRLQKDELLEEVHNIQVQKSWNKANNLLRSFENTV
;
A
#
# COMPACT_ATOMS: atom_id res chain seq x y z
N MET A 1 -18.09 -43.01 -25.14
CA MET A 1 -18.38 -42.12 -24.00
C MET A 1 -17.87 -40.74 -24.37
N VAL A 2 -18.79 -39.88 -24.80
CA VAL A 2 -18.52 -38.48 -25.09
C VAL A 2 -18.17 -37.83 -23.76
N LYS A 3 -16.97 -37.25 -23.66
CA LYS A 3 -16.63 -36.38 -22.53
C LYS A 3 -17.55 -35.18 -22.65
N GLU A 4 -18.55 -35.11 -21.78
CA GLU A 4 -19.31 -33.89 -21.60
C GLU A 4 -18.31 -32.80 -21.19
N ASP A 5 -18.07 -31.87 -22.10
CA ASP A 5 -17.42 -30.61 -21.81
C ASP A 5 -18.26 -29.93 -20.73
N LYS A 6 -17.81 -30.05 -19.48
CA LYS A 6 -18.33 -29.27 -18.37
C LYS A 6 -18.14 -27.81 -18.77
N LYS A 7 -19.24 -27.15 -19.11
CA LYS A 7 -19.30 -25.69 -19.18
C LYS A 7 -18.69 -25.19 -17.87
N GLU A 8 -17.59 -24.43 -17.95
CA GLU A 8 -17.02 -23.73 -16.81
C GLU A 8 -18.16 -22.97 -16.15
N GLU A 9 -18.58 -23.42 -14.97
CA GLU A 9 -19.56 -22.70 -14.16
C GLU A 9 -18.96 -21.33 -13.84
N ASP A 10 -19.67 -20.26 -14.23
CA ASP A 10 -19.26 -18.90 -13.93
C ASP A 10 -19.03 -18.78 -12.41
N PRO A 11 -17.81 -18.46 -11.94
CA PRO A 11 -17.50 -18.40 -10.51
C PRO A 11 -18.32 -17.35 -9.75
N LEU A 12 -19.02 -16.46 -10.46
CA LEU A 12 -19.92 -15.43 -9.92
C LEU A 12 -21.41 -15.80 -10.00
N ALA A 13 -21.76 -17.01 -10.46
CA ALA A 13 -23.14 -17.48 -10.48
C ALA A 13 -23.76 -17.45 -9.07
N GLY A 14 -24.79 -16.62 -8.87
CA GLY A 14 -25.46 -16.43 -7.58
C GLY A 14 -24.90 -15.32 -6.68
N CYS A 15 -23.92 -14.54 -7.14
CA CYS A 15 -23.39 -13.41 -6.36
C CYS A 15 -24.43 -12.26 -6.29
N PRO A 16 -24.69 -11.66 -5.10
CA PRO A 16 -25.63 -10.55 -4.95
C PRO A 16 -25.12 -9.22 -5.55
N VAL A 17 -23.87 -9.17 -6.01
CA VAL A 17 -23.26 -7.97 -6.59
C VAL A 17 -23.41 -8.02 -8.12
N PRO A 18 -24.13 -7.08 -8.74
CA PRO A 18 -24.26 -7.04 -10.20
C PRO A 18 -22.89 -6.77 -10.83
N PHE A 19 -22.56 -7.57 -11.84
CA PHE A 19 -21.31 -7.53 -12.58
C PHE A 19 -21.56 -7.64 -14.08
N GLU A 20 -20.82 -6.87 -14.88
CA GLU A 20 -20.79 -7.00 -16.33
C GLU A 20 -19.53 -7.77 -16.75
N PRO A 21 -19.65 -8.88 -17.51
CA PRO A 21 -18.51 -9.66 -17.94
C PRO A 21 -17.58 -8.83 -18.82
N VAL A 22 -16.28 -8.89 -18.52
CA VAL A 22 -15.25 -8.13 -19.23
C VAL A 22 -14.79 -8.91 -20.45
N ASN A 23 -14.74 -8.25 -21.60
CA ASN A 23 -14.05 -8.80 -22.76
C ASN A 23 -12.53 -8.62 -22.58
N ASP A 24 -11.88 -9.61 -21.98
CA ASP A 24 -10.45 -9.58 -21.69
C ASP A 24 -9.59 -9.40 -22.95
N ALA A 25 -10.05 -9.83 -24.12
CA ALA A 25 -9.37 -9.59 -25.39
C ALA A 25 -9.32 -8.09 -25.74
N GLN A 26 -10.41 -7.37 -25.49
CA GLN A 26 -10.48 -5.92 -25.69
C GLN A 26 -9.59 -5.17 -24.70
N LEU A 27 -9.60 -5.58 -23.43
CA LEU A 27 -8.73 -5.03 -22.38
C LEU A 27 -7.25 -5.18 -22.73
N LEU A 28 -6.83 -6.37 -23.19
CA LEU A 28 -5.44 -6.64 -23.57
C LEU A 28 -4.98 -5.81 -24.78
N SER A 29 -5.88 -5.55 -25.74
CA SER A 29 -5.59 -4.66 -26.87
C SER A 29 -5.41 -3.20 -26.42
N ASP A 30 -6.23 -2.75 -25.46
CA ASP A 30 -6.21 -1.38 -24.97
C ASP A 30 -4.94 -1.08 -24.19
N VAL A 31 -4.46 -2.03 -23.37
CA VAL A 31 -3.23 -1.87 -22.56
C VAL A 31 -1.98 -1.62 -23.40
N ARG A 32 -1.98 -2.04 -24.67
CA ARG A 32 -0.87 -1.80 -25.61
C ARG A 32 -0.93 -0.43 -26.28
N SER A 33 -2.03 0.31 -26.15
CA SER A 33 -2.17 1.63 -26.76
C SER A 33 -1.33 2.67 -26.01
N PRO A 34 -0.46 3.46 -26.69
CA PRO A 34 0.28 4.56 -26.06
C PRO A 34 -0.66 5.58 -25.38
N ARG A 35 -1.84 5.79 -25.95
CA ARG A 35 -2.86 6.68 -25.39
C ARG A 35 -3.53 6.10 -24.15
N PHE A 36 -3.64 4.78 -24.05
CA PHE A 36 -4.13 4.12 -22.85
C PHE A 36 -3.12 4.27 -21.71
N LEU A 37 -1.82 4.04 -21.97
CA LEU A 37 -0.78 4.26 -20.97
C LEU A 37 -0.68 5.73 -20.53
N GLN A 38 -0.89 6.67 -21.46
CA GLN A 38 -0.97 8.09 -21.15
C GLN A 38 -2.19 8.43 -20.28
N ALA A 39 -3.35 7.82 -20.54
CA ALA A 39 -4.54 7.97 -19.71
C ALA A 39 -4.34 7.36 -18.30
N CYS A 40 -3.68 6.20 -18.20
CA CYS A 40 -3.27 5.62 -16.91
C CYS A 40 -2.35 6.57 -16.12
N GLN A 41 -1.37 7.20 -16.79
CA GLN A 41 -0.49 8.19 -16.15
C GLN A 41 -1.24 9.44 -15.69
N GLN A 42 -2.23 9.93 -16.45
CA GLN A 42 -3.04 11.08 -16.05
C GLN A 42 -3.97 10.79 -14.88
N LEU A 43 -4.55 9.59 -14.84
CA LEU A 43 -5.44 9.15 -13.76
C LEU A 43 -4.72 8.57 -12.56
N LEU A 44 -3.38 8.44 -12.63
CA LEU A 44 -2.55 7.78 -11.60
C LEU A 44 -3.03 6.35 -11.30
N ILE A 45 -3.53 5.65 -12.32
CA ILE A 45 -3.94 4.24 -12.21
C ILE A 45 -2.80 3.38 -12.70
N ASP A 46 -2.34 2.44 -11.87
CA ASP A 46 -1.35 1.45 -12.30
C ASP A 46 -2.00 0.46 -13.28
N PRO A 47 -1.48 0.30 -14.51
CA PRO A 47 -1.97 -0.71 -15.46
C PRO A 47 -2.01 -2.14 -14.90
N LEU A 48 -1.18 -2.47 -13.91
CA LEU A 48 -1.20 -3.77 -13.24
C LEU A 48 -2.47 -4.03 -12.43
N GLU A 49 -3.17 -2.98 -12.00
CA GLU A 49 -4.45 -3.11 -11.29
C GLU A 49 -5.59 -3.58 -12.20
N LEU A 50 -5.40 -3.49 -13.51
CA LEU A 50 -6.36 -3.96 -14.52
C LEU A 50 -6.11 -5.40 -14.95
N LYS A 51 -4.97 -5.99 -14.56
CA LYS A 51 -4.65 -7.36 -14.97
C LYS A 51 -5.66 -8.34 -14.38
N PRO A 52 -6.31 -9.19 -15.20
CA PRO A 52 -7.23 -10.19 -14.69
C PRO A 52 -6.54 -11.12 -13.70
N ARG A 53 -7.27 -11.49 -12.64
CA ARG A 53 -6.82 -12.44 -11.62
C ARG A 53 -7.79 -13.60 -11.56
N ALA A 54 -7.26 -14.81 -11.46
CA ALA A 54 -8.07 -16.01 -11.31
C ALA A 54 -8.85 -15.97 -9.98
N PHE A 55 -10.07 -16.48 -9.95
CA PHE A 55 -10.92 -16.56 -8.76
C PHE A 55 -10.20 -17.19 -7.56
N ASP A 56 -9.41 -18.24 -7.81
CA ASP A 56 -8.67 -18.96 -6.77
C ASP A 56 -7.56 -18.13 -6.10
N SER A 57 -7.10 -17.05 -6.75
CA SER A 57 -6.10 -16.14 -6.16
C SER A 57 -6.66 -15.30 -4.99
N PHE A 58 -7.98 -15.36 -4.76
CA PHE A 58 -8.66 -14.69 -3.67
C PHE A 58 -9.01 -15.61 -2.49
N ARG A 59 -8.65 -16.91 -2.56
CA ARG A 59 -8.76 -17.83 -1.42
C ARG A 59 -7.85 -17.36 -0.29
N ALA A 60 -8.40 -17.22 0.92
CA ALA A 60 -7.59 -17.04 2.13
C ALA A 60 -8.07 -18.01 3.23
N PRO A 61 -7.18 -18.41 4.15
CA PRO A 61 -7.53 -19.32 5.24
C PRO A 61 -8.67 -18.74 6.07
N GLY A 62 -9.75 -19.51 6.24
CA GLY A 62 -10.91 -19.11 7.06
C GLY A 62 -12.00 -18.30 6.35
N LEU A 63 -11.92 -18.06 5.03
CA LEU A 63 -13.04 -17.48 4.27
C LEU A 63 -14.03 -18.55 3.80
N VAL A 64 -15.32 -18.25 3.98
CA VAL A 64 -16.44 -19.03 3.41
C VAL A 64 -16.51 -18.77 1.89
N PRO A 65 -16.90 -19.74 1.04
CA PRO A 65 -16.97 -19.57 -0.42
C PRO A 65 -17.75 -18.32 -0.88
N GLU A 66 -18.86 -18.01 -0.22
CA GLU A 66 -19.68 -16.81 -0.49
C GLU A 66 -18.90 -15.51 -0.25
N GLN A 67 -18.08 -15.46 0.79
CA GLN A 67 -17.24 -14.30 1.09
C GLN A 67 -16.11 -14.15 0.06
N GLN A 68 -15.59 -15.26 -0.47
CA GLN A 68 -14.62 -15.24 -1.57
C GLN A 68 -15.27 -14.72 -2.87
N GLN A 69 -16.49 -15.15 -3.18
CA GLN A 69 -17.28 -14.62 -4.31
C GLN A 69 -17.50 -13.12 -4.19
N VAL A 70 -17.90 -12.62 -3.01
CA VAL A 70 -18.05 -11.18 -2.77
C VAL A 70 -16.73 -10.43 -2.95
N ARG A 71 -15.61 -10.95 -2.44
CA ARG A 71 -14.29 -10.32 -2.62
C ARG A 71 -13.86 -10.25 -4.08
N TYR A 72 -14.09 -11.33 -4.83
CA TYR A 72 -13.81 -11.37 -6.25
C TYR A 72 -14.70 -10.40 -7.03
N ALA A 73 -16.01 -10.35 -6.73
CA ALA A 73 -16.94 -9.42 -7.35
C ALA A 73 -16.58 -7.95 -7.08
N VAL A 74 -16.15 -7.61 -5.86
CA VAL A 74 -15.69 -6.25 -5.52
C VAL A 74 -14.43 -5.88 -6.28
N TYR A 75 -13.48 -6.82 -6.41
CA TYR A 75 -12.28 -6.62 -7.21
C TYR A 75 -12.62 -6.36 -8.68
N GLU A 76 -13.44 -7.20 -9.28
CA GLU A 76 -13.88 -7.08 -10.68
C GLU A 76 -14.67 -5.78 -10.93
N LYS A 77 -15.56 -5.39 -10.01
CA LYS A 77 -16.27 -4.11 -10.07
C LYS A 77 -15.33 -2.90 -10.03
N SER A 78 -14.33 -2.94 -9.15
CA SER A 78 -13.29 -1.90 -9.08
C SER A 78 -12.43 -1.87 -10.34
N ARG A 79 -12.07 -3.04 -10.88
CA ARG A 79 -11.33 -3.19 -12.14
C ARG A 79 -12.07 -2.51 -13.29
N MET A 80 -13.37 -2.75 -13.38
CA MET A 80 -14.23 -2.17 -14.42
C MET A 80 -14.43 -0.66 -14.29
N ALA A 81 -14.61 -0.15 -13.07
CA ALA A 81 -14.67 1.29 -12.85
C ALA A 81 -13.39 2.00 -13.32
N LYS A 82 -12.22 1.41 -13.04
CA LYS A 82 -10.92 1.93 -13.50
C LYS A 82 -10.79 1.87 -15.02
N TRP A 83 -11.17 0.76 -15.65
CA TRP A 83 -11.13 0.63 -17.11
C TRP A 83 -12.02 1.65 -17.82
N ARG A 84 -13.27 1.86 -17.35
CA ARG A 84 -14.17 2.88 -17.89
C ARG A 84 -13.59 4.29 -17.75
N ALA A 85 -13.06 4.63 -16.58
CA ALA A 85 -12.42 5.93 -16.34
C ALA A 85 -11.22 6.17 -17.28
N ILE A 86 -10.42 5.14 -17.53
CA ILE A 86 -9.29 5.21 -18.46
C ILE A 86 -9.78 5.44 -19.89
N ASN A 87 -10.82 4.75 -20.33
CA ASN A 87 -11.37 4.94 -21.67
C ASN A 87 -12.00 6.32 -21.87
N ASP A 88 -12.67 6.87 -20.86
CA ASP A 88 -13.20 8.23 -20.87
C ASP A 88 -12.08 9.27 -20.94
N CYS A 89 -11.00 9.07 -20.16
CA CYS A 89 -9.82 9.92 -20.20
C CYS A 89 -9.12 9.81 -21.56
N ARG A 90 -8.98 8.60 -22.09
CA ARG A 90 -8.39 8.32 -23.41
C ARG A 90 -9.13 9.05 -24.52
N ALA A 91 -10.46 9.07 -24.49
CA ALA A 91 -11.28 9.78 -25.47
C ALA A 91 -11.04 11.30 -25.48
N ARG A 92 -10.69 11.87 -24.31
CA ARG A 92 -10.43 13.31 -24.12
C ARG A 92 -8.98 13.71 -24.38
N LEU A 93 -8.06 12.76 -24.53
CA LEU A 93 -6.66 13.05 -24.87
C LEU A 93 -6.55 13.64 -26.29
N PRO A 94 -5.68 14.64 -26.51
CA PRO A 94 -5.36 15.11 -27.86
C PRO A 94 -4.91 13.94 -28.72
N ARG A 95 -5.42 13.84 -29.95
CA ARG A 95 -4.86 12.91 -30.93
C ARG A 95 -3.44 13.39 -31.23
N LEU A 96 -2.44 12.72 -30.66
CA LEU A 96 -1.06 12.86 -31.10
C LEU A 96 -1.05 12.49 -32.59
N LEU A 97 -0.73 13.47 -33.45
CA LEU A 97 -0.36 13.17 -34.83
C LEU A 97 0.78 12.16 -34.75
N GLU A 98 0.54 10.95 -35.23
CA GLU A 98 1.56 9.93 -35.37
C GLU A 98 2.62 10.46 -36.34
N SER A 99 3.79 10.79 -35.80
CA SER A 99 4.98 11.04 -36.59
C SER A 99 5.54 9.70 -37.07
N SER A 100 4.88 9.09 -38.07
CA SER A 100 5.53 8.19 -39.02
C SER A 100 4.55 7.79 -40.13
N GLY A 101 4.75 8.36 -41.31
CA GLY A 101 4.52 7.65 -42.57
C GLY A 101 3.28 8.03 -43.37
N GLY A 102 3.40 9.13 -44.11
CA GLY A 102 2.93 9.20 -45.50
C GLY A 102 1.45 9.47 -45.74
N GLY A 103 1.19 10.62 -46.38
CA GLY A 103 0.08 10.73 -47.34
C GLY A 103 -0.96 11.79 -47.02
N SER A 104 -0.80 12.91 -47.72
CA SER A 104 -1.86 13.76 -48.27
C SER A 104 -2.35 14.96 -47.44
N MET A 105 -2.34 16.10 -48.17
CA MET A 105 -3.06 17.36 -47.97
C MET A 105 -2.50 18.31 -46.88
N GLU A 106 -2.03 19.52 -47.16
CA GLU A 106 -2.21 20.41 -48.32
C GLU A 106 -0.94 21.25 -48.58
N ARG A 107 -0.61 21.36 -49.87
CA ARG A 107 0.33 22.34 -50.43
C ARG A 107 -0.24 23.74 -50.26
N GLN A 108 0.53 24.64 -49.67
CA GLN A 108 0.52 26.07 -50.02
C GLN A 108 1.96 26.56 -50.13
N GLU A 109 2.60 26.15 -51.23
CA GLU A 109 3.59 26.98 -51.91
C GLU A 109 3.02 27.23 -53.32
N LYS A 110 2.75 28.51 -53.61
CA LYS A 110 2.80 29.18 -54.92
C LYS A 110 2.59 30.65 -54.62
N GLU A 111 3.67 31.42 -54.70
CA GLU A 111 4.04 32.24 -55.87
C GLU A 111 3.47 33.65 -55.70
N ASP A 112 4.38 34.58 -55.44
CA ASP A 112 4.40 35.88 -56.12
C ASP A 112 5.83 36.45 -56.05
N PRO A 113 6.66 36.22 -57.09
CA PRO A 113 7.81 37.05 -57.38
C PRO A 113 7.34 38.24 -58.20
N LEU A 114 6.96 39.33 -57.54
CA LEU A 114 6.79 40.63 -58.20
C LEU A 114 8.16 41.18 -58.61
N GLU A 115 8.48 40.94 -59.87
CA GLU A 115 8.97 41.93 -60.83
C GLU A 115 9.80 43.08 -60.27
N LEU A 116 11.13 42.89 -60.32
CA LEU A 116 12.10 43.97 -60.47
C LEU A 116 12.89 43.73 -61.77
N SER A 117 12.17 43.79 -62.88
CA SER A 117 12.74 44.19 -64.17
C SER A 117 12.24 45.61 -64.46
N TRP A 118 12.88 46.32 -65.38
CA TRP A 118 12.80 47.78 -65.59
C TRP A 118 13.74 48.59 -64.68
N ILE A 119 15.01 48.69 -65.10
CA ILE A 119 15.61 49.93 -65.61
C ILE A 119 16.95 49.53 -66.24
N HIS A 120 16.94 49.32 -67.55
CA HIS A 120 18.10 49.46 -68.42
C HIS A 120 17.59 49.69 -69.83
N GLN A 121 17.30 50.95 -70.16
CA GLN A 121 17.36 51.40 -71.55
C GLN A 121 17.49 52.91 -71.64
N GLU A 122 18.40 53.33 -72.52
CA GLU A 122 18.57 54.65 -73.12
C GLU A 122 19.29 55.76 -72.34
N LEU A 123 20.61 55.83 -72.54
CA LEU A 123 21.35 57.08 -72.57
C LEU A 123 22.29 57.09 -73.78
N SER A 124 21.73 57.43 -74.94
CA SER A 124 22.47 57.80 -76.14
C SER A 124 21.77 58.97 -76.82
N LYS A 125 22.49 60.10 -76.94
CA LYS A 125 22.20 61.30 -77.77
C LYS A 125 21.28 62.37 -77.14
N SER A 126 21.90 63.42 -76.62
CA SER A 126 21.73 64.80 -77.14
C SER A 126 22.45 65.79 -76.22
N LYS A 127 23.62 66.25 -76.68
CA LYS A 127 24.25 67.48 -76.21
C LYS A 127 23.38 68.64 -76.74
N THR A 128 22.59 69.29 -75.88
CA THR A 128 22.21 70.72 -75.94
C THR A 128 21.05 71.10 -75.00
N GLN A 129 21.10 70.78 -73.69
CA GLN A 129 20.20 71.44 -72.70
C GLN A 129 20.60 71.22 -71.23
N VAL A 130 21.90 71.17 -70.94
CA VAL A 130 22.42 70.49 -69.73
C VAL A 130 22.54 71.37 -68.48
N GLU A 131 22.41 72.69 -68.55
CA GLU A 131 22.70 73.54 -67.37
C GLU A 131 21.51 73.85 -66.46
N ARG A 132 20.27 73.88 -66.97
CA ARG A 132 19.07 74.11 -66.11
C ARG A 132 18.53 72.83 -65.47
N GLY A 133 18.60 71.69 -66.16
CA GLY A 133 18.14 70.40 -65.64
C GLY A 133 19.04 69.80 -64.55
N LYS A 134 20.34 70.10 -64.54
CA LYS A 134 21.27 69.63 -63.49
C LYS A 134 20.96 70.23 -62.11
N ALA A 135 20.55 71.49 -62.05
CA ALA A 135 20.19 72.14 -60.79
C ALA A 135 18.87 71.60 -60.21
N GLU A 136 17.89 71.29 -61.07
CA GLU A 136 16.62 70.67 -60.65
C GLU A 136 16.80 69.20 -60.28
N ALA A 137 17.59 68.43 -61.03
CA ALA A 137 17.92 67.04 -60.68
C ALA A 137 18.66 66.93 -59.35
N ILE A 138 19.59 67.87 -59.05
CA ILE A 138 20.29 67.93 -57.76
C ILE A 138 19.33 68.32 -56.63
N LYS A 139 18.39 69.25 -56.85
CA LYS A 139 17.35 69.60 -55.85
C LYS A 139 16.38 68.43 -55.60
N ILE A 140 15.99 67.70 -56.64
CA ILE A 140 15.12 66.52 -56.54
C ILE A 140 15.85 65.36 -55.85
N ALA A 141 17.12 65.11 -56.19
CA ALA A 141 17.94 64.10 -55.53
C ALA A 141 18.22 64.45 -54.06
N ALA A 142 18.47 65.72 -53.75
CA ALA A 142 18.66 66.20 -52.39
C ALA A 142 17.36 66.13 -51.55
N ARG A 143 16.18 66.35 -52.17
CA ARG A 143 14.87 66.08 -51.51
C ARG A 143 14.66 64.59 -51.28
N LYS A 144 14.84 63.74 -52.30
CA LYS A 144 14.70 62.28 -52.17
C LYS A 144 15.66 61.69 -51.13
N LEU A 145 16.90 62.16 -51.02
CA LEU A 145 17.84 61.73 -49.97
C LEU A 145 17.42 62.22 -48.57
N ARG A 146 16.82 63.41 -48.46
CA ARG A 146 16.24 63.91 -47.21
C ARG A 146 15.02 63.08 -46.79
N ASP A 147 14.17 62.71 -47.74
CA ASP A 147 12.99 61.87 -47.52
C ASP A 147 13.39 60.44 -47.13
N ILE A 148 14.41 59.86 -47.77
CA ILE A 148 14.97 58.54 -47.38
C ILE A 148 15.59 58.58 -45.98
N SER A 149 16.28 59.67 -45.61
CA SER A 149 16.83 59.87 -44.26
C SER A 149 15.74 60.04 -43.20
N ALA A 150 14.64 60.73 -43.53
CA ALA A 150 13.48 60.88 -42.65
C ALA A 150 12.75 59.54 -42.46
N VAL A 151 12.54 58.76 -43.53
CA VAL A 151 11.93 57.42 -43.49
C VAL A 151 12.82 56.44 -42.72
N SER A 152 14.14 56.51 -42.85
CA SER A 152 15.08 55.68 -42.08
C SER A 152 15.07 56.00 -40.58
N LYS A 153 14.95 57.28 -40.19
CA LYS A 153 14.79 57.68 -38.79
C LYS A 153 13.46 57.23 -38.19
N VAL A 154 12.35 57.35 -38.93
CA VAL A 154 11.03 56.85 -38.51
C VAL A 154 11.02 55.32 -38.42
N SER A 155 11.66 54.63 -39.37
CA SER A 155 11.80 53.17 -39.36
C SER A 155 12.62 52.66 -38.16
N ASN A 156 13.70 53.34 -37.79
CA ASN A 156 14.51 52.96 -36.62
C ASN A 156 13.78 53.21 -35.29
N VAL A 157 13.01 54.30 -35.18
CA VAL A 157 12.17 54.57 -34.01
C VAL A 157 11.07 53.50 -33.89
N ASN A 158 10.42 53.14 -34.99
CA ASN A 158 9.41 52.07 -35.02
C ASN A 158 10.01 50.68 -34.68
N LEU A 159 11.25 50.41 -35.10
CA LEU A 159 11.95 49.16 -34.77
C LEU A 159 12.30 49.08 -33.27
N LEU A 160 12.76 50.20 -32.69
CA LEU A 160 13.06 50.33 -31.26
C LEU A 160 11.78 50.22 -30.39
N GLU A 161 10.68 50.83 -30.81
CA GLU A 161 9.38 50.65 -30.14
C GLU A 161 8.87 49.22 -30.25
N ALA A 162 9.02 48.57 -31.40
CA ALA A 162 8.66 47.17 -31.58
C ALA A 162 9.52 46.23 -30.70
N GLN A 163 10.81 46.51 -30.53
CA GLN A 163 11.67 45.77 -29.60
C GLN A 163 11.26 45.98 -28.14
N ARG A 164 10.99 47.22 -27.72
CA ARG A 164 10.50 47.50 -26.35
C ARG A 164 9.17 46.83 -26.05
N ARG A 165 8.24 46.78 -27.03
CA ARG A 165 6.98 46.03 -26.92
C ARG A 165 7.22 44.52 -26.78
N ARG A 166 8.15 43.95 -27.54
CA ARG A 166 8.52 42.52 -27.41
C ARG A 166 9.17 42.19 -26.05
N GLU A 167 10.04 43.07 -25.55
CA GLU A 167 10.67 42.89 -24.24
C GLU A 167 9.68 43.00 -23.08
N THR A 168 8.74 43.94 -23.16
CA THR A 168 7.67 44.08 -22.17
C THR A 168 6.70 42.90 -22.21
N GLU A 169 6.29 42.44 -23.40
CA GLU A 169 5.50 41.21 -23.55
C GLU A 169 6.23 39.97 -23.02
N ALA A 170 7.54 39.85 -23.27
CA ALA A 170 8.35 38.74 -22.75
C ALA A 170 8.40 38.75 -21.22
N LYS A 171 8.54 39.93 -20.59
CA LYS A 171 8.49 40.09 -19.12
C LYS A 171 7.11 39.71 -18.57
N VAL A 172 6.03 40.18 -19.19
CA VAL A 172 4.66 39.83 -18.78
C VAL A 172 4.40 38.34 -18.90
N ARG A 173 4.86 37.68 -19.97
CA ARG A 173 4.76 36.21 -20.12
C ARG A 173 5.60 35.47 -19.08
N ALA A 174 6.80 35.96 -18.74
CA ALA A 174 7.65 35.37 -17.71
C ALA A 174 7.00 35.47 -16.32
N ASP A 175 6.44 36.63 -15.97
CA ASP A 175 5.72 36.83 -14.71
C ASP A 175 4.44 36.01 -14.62
N PHE A 176 3.71 35.86 -15.72
CA PHE A 176 2.55 34.97 -15.79
C PHE A 176 2.93 33.51 -15.53
N ARG A 177 4.02 33.03 -16.15
CA ARG A 177 4.56 31.68 -15.91
C ARG A 177 5.01 31.50 -14.46
N ARG A 178 5.69 32.51 -13.88
CA ARG A 178 6.10 32.50 -12.47
C ARG A 178 4.89 32.39 -11.53
N LYS A 179 3.84 33.19 -11.74
CA LYS A 179 2.61 33.13 -10.96
C LYS A 179 1.89 31.79 -11.08
N GLN A 180 1.84 31.19 -12.28
CA GLN A 180 1.28 29.85 -12.45
C GLN A 180 2.09 28.77 -11.72
N MET A 181 3.42 28.87 -11.73
CA MET A 181 4.28 27.92 -11.01
C MET A 181 4.07 28.02 -9.49
N ILE A 182 3.98 29.24 -8.94
CA ILE A 182 3.68 29.47 -7.52
C ILE A 182 2.32 28.88 -7.16
N LYS A 183 1.27 29.16 -7.94
CA LYS A 183 -0.07 28.61 -7.70
C LYS A 183 -0.08 27.08 -7.72
N LYS A 184 0.65 26.44 -8.64
CA LYS A 184 0.81 24.98 -8.67
C LYS A 184 1.54 24.45 -7.43
N GLN A 185 2.57 25.15 -6.95
CA GLN A 185 3.27 24.79 -5.72
C GLN A 185 2.37 24.91 -4.49
N GLU A 186 1.57 25.98 -4.39
CA GLU A 186 0.59 26.17 -3.32
C GLU A 186 -0.48 25.08 -3.33
N GLU A 187 -1.01 24.71 -4.50
CA GLU A 187 -1.97 23.60 -4.63
C GLU A 187 -1.35 22.25 -4.22
N LEU A 188 -0.08 22.00 -4.54
CA LEU A 188 0.64 20.80 -4.10
C LEU A 188 0.84 20.77 -2.58
N ILE A 189 1.22 21.90 -1.97
CA ILE A 189 1.36 22.02 -0.51
C ILE A 189 0.00 21.77 0.15
N LYS A 190 -1.07 22.37 -0.37
CA LYS A 190 -2.42 22.18 0.16
C LYS A 190 -2.85 20.70 0.11
N ARG A 191 -2.65 20.03 -1.02
CA ARG A 191 -2.93 18.59 -1.15
C ARG A 191 -2.11 17.73 -0.20
N LYS A 192 -0.83 18.08 0.01
CA LYS A 192 0.05 17.37 0.95
C LYS A 192 -0.48 17.51 2.38
N ASN A 193 -0.85 18.73 2.79
CA ASN A 193 -1.42 18.99 4.11
C ASN A 193 -2.76 18.28 4.31
N GLU A 194 -3.63 18.25 3.29
CA GLU A 194 -4.90 17.50 3.33
C GLU A 194 -4.67 15.99 3.47
N MET A 195 -3.66 15.42 2.80
CA MET A 195 -3.28 14.01 2.98
C MET A 195 -2.72 13.74 4.38
N GLU A 196 -1.85 14.63 4.89
CA GLU A 196 -1.32 14.51 6.26
C GLU A 196 -2.44 14.58 7.30
N GLN A 197 -3.42 15.48 7.16
CA GLN A 197 -4.60 15.54 8.03
C GLN A 197 -5.44 14.25 7.97
N ARG A 198 -5.69 13.71 6.77
CA ARG A 198 -6.41 12.43 6.64
C ARG A 198 -5.68 11.29 7.33
N ASN A 199 -4.35 11.23 7.19
CA ASN A 199 -3.54 10.22 7.84
C ASN A 199 -3.57 10.35 9.38
N ILE A 200 -3.59 11.57 9.92
CA ILE A 200 -3.73 11.80 11.37
C ILE A 200 -5.09 11.30 11.86
N VAL A 201 -6.18 11.66 11.19
CA VAL A 201 -7.53 11.21 11.54
C VAL A 201 -7.63 9.67 11.48
N GLU A 202 -7.09 9.05 10.42
CA GLU A 202 -7.10 7.59 10.30
C GLU A 202 -6.28 6.91 11.41
N GLN A 203 -5.14 7.49 11.80
CA GLN A 203 -4.36 6.98 12.93
C GLN A 203 -5.09 7.13 14.26
N GLU A 204 -5.81 8.23 14.49
CA GLU A 204 -6.63 8.43 15.68
C GLU A 204 -7.79 7.43 15.74
N GLU A 205 -8.48 7.18 14.62
CA GLU A 205 -9.53 6.16 14.53
C GLU A 205 -8.98 4.75 14.82
N ARG A 206 -7.80 4.41 14.29
CA ARG A 206 -7.14 3.13 14.59
C ARG A 206 -6.79 3.01 16.07
N LYS A 207 -6.27 4.06 16.70
CA LYS A 207 -5.98 4.10 18.14
C LYS A 207 -7.26 3.93 18.96
N LYS A 208 -8.37 4.57 18.55
CA LYS A 208 -9.66 4.45 19.22
C LYS A 208 -10.21 3.02 19.15
N LYS A 209 -10.20 2.40 17.96
CA LYS A 209 -10.60 1.00 17.77
C LYS A 209 -9.76 0.03 18.60
N MET A 210 -8.46 0.28 18.72
CA MET A 210 -7.57 -0.53 19.55
C MET A 210 -7.93 -0.43 21.04
N LYS A 211 -8.20 0.78 21.54
CA LYS A 211 -8.69 0.97 22.92
C LYS A 211 -10.02 0.25 23.18
N GLU A 212 -10.97 0.34 22.25
CA GLU A 212 -12.27 -0.35 22.36
C GLU A 212 -12.10 -1.88 22.43
N LEU A 213 -11.16 -2.43 21.66
CA LEU A 213 -10.82 -3.86 21.72
C LEU A 213 -10.16 -4.25 23.06
N ASP A 214 -9.23 -3.43 23.56
CA ASP A 214 -8.58 -3.66 24.85
C ASP A 214 -9.58 -3.61 26.01
N GLU A 215 -10.53 -2.67 25.98
CA GLU A 215 -11.62 -2.57 26.95
C GLU A 215 -12.53 -3.81 26.88
N ALA A 216 -12.92 -4.25 25.68
CA ALA A 216 -13.74 -5.45 25.50
C ALA A 216 -13.03 -6.73 25.97
N LEU A 217 -11.72 -6.85 25.73
CA LEU A 217 -10.91 -7.97 26.22
C LEU A 217 -10.81 -7.94 27.74
N THR A 218 -10.61 -6.77 28.34
CA THR A 218 -10.55 -6.62 29.80
C THR A 218 -11.87 -7.04 30.45
N GLN A 219 -13.00 -6.57 29.93
CA GLN A 219 -14.34 -7.00 30.38
C GLN A 219 -14.54 -8.52 30.25
N ARG A 220 -14.03 -9.13 29.18
CA ARG A 220 -14.11 -10.59 28.99
C ARG A 220 -13.24 -11.37 29.98
N ILE A 221 -12.08 -10.84 30.33
CA ILE A 221 -11.21 -11.43 31.36
C ILE A 221 -11.89 -11.31 32.73
N ASP A 222 -12.48 -10.16 33.06
CA ASP A 222 -13.13 -9.95 34.36
C ASP A 222 -14.39 -10.82 34.52
N THR A 223 -15.18 -10.98 33.46
CA THR A 223 -16.33 -11.90 33.47
C THR A 223 -15.90 -13.37 33.64
N LEU A 224 -14.80 -13.78 33.00
CA LEU A 224 -14.22 -15.11 33.21
C LEU A 224 -13.73 -15.29 34.65
N ARG A 225 -13.02 -14.31 35.21
CA ARG A 225 -12.57 -14.34 36.62
C ARG A 225 -13.76 -14.48 37.58
N ALA A 226 -14.79 -13.66 37.41
CA ALA A 226 -16.01 -13.75 38.22
C ALA A 226 -16.69 -15.13 38.10
N SER A 227 -16.69 -15.73 36.91
CA SER A 227 -17.25 -17.08 36.72
C SER A 227 -16.44 -18.16 37.44
N TYR A 228 -15.10 -18.06 37.42
CA TYR A 228 -14.22 -18.99 38.14
C TYR A 228 -14.32 -18.82 39.66
N GLU A 229 -14.42 -17.58 40.14
CA GLU A 229 -14.62 -17.28 41.56
C GLU A 229 -15.95 -17.87 42.05
N LYS A 230 -17.03 -17.69 41.27
CA LYS A 230 -18.33 -18.26 41.58
C LYS A 230 -18.30 -19.79 41.61
N GLU A 231 -17.65 -20.42 40.62
CA GLU A 231 -17.50 -21.89 40.59
C GLU A 231 -16.67 -22.39 41.78
N ALA A 232 -15.60 -21.68 42.14
CA ALA A 232 -14.78 -22.01 43.30
C ALA A 232 -15.57 -21.87 44.62
N GLU A 233 -16.40 -20.84 44.75
CA GLU A 233 -17.24 -20.63 45.91
C GLU A 233 -18.36 -21.67 46.02
N GLU A 234 -19.00 -22.04 44.91
CA GLU A 234 -19.97 -23.14 44.86
C GLU A 234 -19.33 -24.47 45.27
N LYS A 235 -18.09 -24.76 44.81
CA LYS A 235 -17.34 -25.94 45.25
C LYS A 235 -17.11 -25.92 46.76
N ARG A 236 -16.64 -24.79 47.33
CA ARG A 236 -16.46 -24.65 48.79
C ARG A 236 -17.77 -24.84 49.56
N ARG A 237 -18.88 -24.25 49.10
CA ARG A 237 -20.21 -24.45 49.71
C ARG A 237 -20.64 -25.92 49.65
N SER A 238 -20.39 -26.60 48.53
CA SER A 238 -20.68 -28.02 48.37
C SER A 238 -19.82 -28.91 49.29
N GLU A 239 -18.58 -28.52 49.56
CA GLU A 239 -17.68 -29.22 50.48
C GLU A 239 -18.09 -29.00 51.93
N MET A 240 -18.40 -27.76 52.32
CA MET A 240 -18.92 -27.44 53.66
C MET A 240 -20.21 -28.20 53.97
N THR A 241 -21.15 -28.25 53.02
CA THR A 241 -22.40 -29.01 53.21
C THR A 241 -22.15 -30.53 53.32
N LYS A 242 -21.18 -31.08 52.58
CA LYS A 242 -20.75 -32.48 52.75
C LYS A 242 -20.12 -32.71 54.12
N GLN A 243 -19.25 -31.82 54.58
CA GLN A 243 -18.62 -31.91 55.91
C GLN A 243 -19.66 -31.83 57.02
N GLN A 244 -20.64 -30.92 56.91
CA GLN A 244 -21.74 -30.81 57.86
C GLN A 244 -22.53 -32.13 57.95
N ARG A 245 -22.91 -32.72 56.80
CA ARG A 245 -23.61 -34.02 56.78
C ARG A 245 -22.79 -35.15 57.40
N ILE A 246 -21.47 -35.14 57.21
CA ILE A 246 -20.58 -36.12 57.85
C ILE A 246 -20.61 -35.93 59.37
N GLN A 247 -20.51 -34.69 59.84
CA GLN A 247 -20.54 -34.39 61.27
C GLN A 247 -21.88 -34.76 61.92
N ASP A 248 -23.01 -34.44 61.26
CA ASP A 248 -24.34 -34.81 61.75
C ASP A 248 -24.51 -36.33 61.87
N ASN A 249 -23.96 -37.09 60.91
CA ASN A 249 -23.95 -38.55 60.95
C ASN A 249 -23.06 -39.11 62.07
N ILE A 250 -21.93 -38.46 62.38
CA ILE A 250 -21.08 -38.84 63.51
C ILE A 250 -21.84 -38.62 64.81
N ASN A 251 -22.42 -37.42 64.99
CA ASN A 251 -23.19 -37.08 66.19
C ASN A 251 -24.35 -38.06 66.42
N LYS A 252 -25.10 -38.39 65.35
CA LYS A 252 -26.19 -39.37 65.42
C LYS A 252 -25.71 -40.76 65.86
N LYS A 253 -24.56 -41.22 65.34
CA LYS A 253 -23.98 -42.51 65.75
C LYS A 253 -23.51 -42.48 67.21
N GLU A 254 -22.98 -41.35 67.68
CA GLU A 254 -22.62 -41.19 69.08
C GLU A 254 -23.84 -41.23 70.00
N GLU A 255 -24.96 -40.63 69.60
CA GLU A 255 -26.24 -40.73 70.32
C GLU A 255 -26.77 -42.17 70.35
N GLU A 256 -26.79 -42.85 69.20
CA GLU A 256 -27.19 -44.27 69.13
C GLU A 256 -26.30 -45.16 70.02
N LEU A 257 -24.99 -44.87 70.08
CA LEU A 257 -24.05 -45.59 70.94
C LEU A 257 -24.28 -45.28 72.42
N LYS A 258 -24.55 -44.01 72.78
CA LYS A 258 -24.92 -43.62 74.15
C LYS A 258 -26.21 -44.30 74.59
N GLU A 259 -27.24 -44.32 73.74
CA GLU A 259 -28.49 -45.04 74.01
C GLU A 259 -28.26 -46.54 74.20
N HIS A 260 -27.50 -47.17 73.31
CA HIS A 260 -27.17 -48.59 73.42
C HIS A 260 -26.41 -48.90 74.72
N THR A 261 -25.46 -48.05 75.09
CA THR A 261 -24.70 -48.16 76.34
C THR A 261 -25.62 -48.03 77.55
N ASN A 262 -26.53 -47.05 77.55
CA ASN A 262 -27.52 -46.87 78.62
C ASN A 262 -28.44 -48.08 78.75
N ARG A 263 -28.93 -48.65 77.64
CA ARG A 263 -29.74 -49.89 77.65
C ARG A 263 -28.97 -51.08 78.23
N ILE A 264 -27.67 -51.20 77.95
CA ILE A 264 -26.83 -52.24 78.55
C ILE A 264 -26.70 -52.01 80.05
N LEU A 265 -26.40 -50.79 80.49
CA LEU A 265 -26.26 -50.45 81.91
C LEU A 265 -27.57 -50.71 82.68
N GLU A 266 -28.71 -50.38 82.10
CA GLU A 266 -30.02 -50.64 82.71
C GLU A 266 -30.33 -52.14 82.80
N ASN A 267 -30.01 -52.91 81.75
CA ASN A 267 -30.13 -54.37 81.77
C ASN A 267 -29.20 -55.02 82.81
N LEU A 268 -27.99 -54.48 83.01
CA LEU A 268 -27.08 -54.93 84.05
C LEU A 268 -27.63 -54.63 85.45
N LYS A 269 -28.17 -53.43 85.69
CA LYS A 269 -28.84 -53.09 86.96
C LYS A 269 -30.01 -54.03 87.27
N ARG A 270 -30.87 -54.31 86.28
CA ARG A 270 -31.98 -55.27 86.45
C ARG A 270 -31.49 -56.69 86.77
N LYS A 271 -30.36 -57.12 86.17
CA LYS A 271 -29.76 -58.43 86.47
C LYS A 271 -29.11 -58.47 87.86
N GLU A 272 -28.50 -57.38 88.31
CA GLU A 272 -28.00 -57.25 89.69
C GLU A 272 -29.14 -57.31 90.71
N GLU A 273 -30.27 -56.66 90.45
CA GLU A 273 -31.47 -56.76 91.30
C GLU A 273 -32.09 -58.16 91.31
N GLN A 274 -32.12 -58.84 90.16
CA GLN A 274 -32.56 -60.24 90.09
C GLN A 274 -31.60 -61.18 90.82
N ALA A 275 -30.29 -60.91 90.79
CA ALA A 275 -29.30 -61.67 91.55
C ALA A 275 -29.46 -61.43 93.06
N LYS A 276 -29.72 -60.19 93.50
CA LYS A 276 -30.03 -59.88 94.90
C LYS A 276 -31.32 -60.54 95.38
N LYS A 277 -32.40 -60.51 94.59
CA LYS A 277 -33.65 -61.23 94.91
C LYS A 277 -33.44 -62.74 95.00
N ARG A 278 -32.64 -63.34 94.09
CA ARG A 278 -32.30 -64.76 94.19
C ARG A 278 -31.43 -65.10 95.38
N GLN A 279 -30.62 -64.15 95.87
CA GLN A 279 -29.82 -64.30 97.08
C GLN A 279 -30.68 -64.17 98.35
N GLU A 280 -31.74 -63.36 98.31
CA GLU A 280 -32.78 -63.30 99.35
C GLU A 280 -33.67 -64.56 99.35
N ASP A 281 -34.13 -65.02 98.18
CA ASP A 281 -34.96 -66.23 98.02
C ASP A 281 -34.20 -67.53 98.36
N TRP A 282 -32.87 -67.54 98.30
CA TRP A 282 -32.05 -68.70 98.72
C TRP A 282 -31.89 -68.82 100.24
N MET A 283 -32.25 -67.77 101.01
CA MET A 283 -32.14 -67.76 102.47
C MET A 283 -33.43 -68.15 103.19
N ASP A 284 -34.53 -68.45 102.48
CA ASP A 284 -35.85 -68.76 103.07
C ASP A 284 -36.40 -70.16 102.79
N ASP A 285 -35.70 -71.04 102.06
CA ASP A 285 -36.21 -72.39 101.77
C ASP A 285 -35.18 -73.49 102.03
N THR A 286 -34.99 -73.79 103.32
CA THR A 286 -34.41 -75.06 103.79
C THR A 286 -35.24 -75.65 104.91
N ARG A 287 -36.16 -76.58 104.59
CA ARG A 287 -36.54 -77.66 105.52
C ARG A 287 -37.33 -78.82 104.89
N ASN A 288 -36.85 -80.02 105.24
CA ASN A 288 -37.53 -81.33 105.29
C ASN A 288 -37.80 -82.08 103.96
N SER A 289 -37.66 -83.40 103.87
CA SER A 289 -37.07 -84.42 104.74
C SER A 289 -37.07 -85.76 103.97
N SER A 290 -36.16 -86.62 104.41
CA SER A 290 -36.01 -88.06 104.18
C SER A 290 -37.32 -88.86 104.06
N ASP A 291 -37.38 -89.73 103.04
CA ASP A 291 -37.68 -91.17 103.12
C ASP A 291 -38.34 -91.67 101.83
N LYS A 292 -37.53 -92.31 100.97
CA LYS A 292 -37.96 -93.31 99.96
C LYS A 292 -36.76 -93.90 99.20
N LEU A 293 -35.75 -94.41 99.92
CA LEU A 293 -34.44 -94.77 99.35
C LEU A 293 -34.36 -96.09 98.56
N PHE A 294 -35.47 -96.76 98.23
CA PHE A 294 -35.42 -97.96 97.36
C PHE A 294 -36.27 -97.88 96.08
N GLU A 295 -37.40 -97.14 96.09
CA GLU A 295 -38.08 -96.74 94.85
C GLU A 295 -37.47 -95.48 94.21
N ALA A 296 -36.85 -94.61 95.01
CA ALA A 296 -36.10 -93.46 94.49
C ALA A 296 -34.84 -93.89 93.76
N GLU A 297 -34.23 -95.04 94.06
CA GLU A 297 -33.01 -95.51 93.36
C GLU A 297 -33.36 -96.04 91.95
N ARG A 298 -34.50 -96.74 91.80
CA ARG A 298 -35.00 -97.17 90.48
C ARG A 298 -35.54 -96.00 89.65
N ARG A 299 -36.30 -95.09 90.26
CA ARG A 299 -36.68 -93.82 89.62
C ARG A 299 -35.48 -92.89 89.39
N ARG A 300 -34.42 -92.94 90.20
CA ARG A 300 -33.14 -92.24 89.96
C ARG A 300 -32.39 -92.86 88.81
N GLN A 301 -32.39 -94.18 88.63
CA GLN A 301 -31.77 -94.81 87.47
C GLN A 301 -32.55 -94.54 86.18
N GLU A 302 -33.89 -94.55 86.22
CA GLU A 302 -34.73 -94.16 85.08
C GLU A 302 -34.68 -92.64 84.80
N ALA A 303 -34.64 -91.80 85.83
CA ALA A 303 -34.45 -90.36 85.71
C ALA A 303 -33.01 -90.00 85.33
N ALA A 304 -32.00 -90.76 85.75
CA ALA A 304 -30.60 -90.59 85.33
C ALA A 304 -30.44 -91.00 83.88
N LYS A 305 -31.06 -92.10 83.42
CA LYS A 305 -31.10 -92.45 81.99
C LYS A 305 -31.87 -91.40 81.17
N SER A 306 -33.02 -90.92 81.65
CA SER A 306 -33.78 -89.85 81.00
C SER A 306 -33.03 -88.51 81.01
N ALA A 307 -32.30 -88.19 82.08
CA ALA A 307 -31.46 -87.01 82.19
C ALA A 307 -30.21 -87.13 81.32
N GLU A 308 -29.61 -88.32 81.21
CA GLU A 308 -28.53 -88.61 80.27
C GLU A 308 -29.00 -88.51 78.83
N ASP A 309 -30.18 -89.03 78.49
CA ASP A 309 -30.75 -88.91 77.15
C ASP A 309 -31.12 -87.47 76.81
N LYS A 310 -31.69 -86.72 77.77
CA LYS A 310 -31.93 -85.27 77.61
C LYS A 310 -30.62 -84.47 77.53
N ALA A 311 -29.60 -84.82 78.30
CA ALA A 311 -28.28 -84.20 78.23
C ALA A 311 -27.60 -84.52 76.90
N ARG A 312 -27.68 -85.76 76.40
CA ARG A 312 -27.19 -86.16 75.07
C ARG A 312 -27.95 -85.43 73.97
N ALA A 313 -29.27 -85.26 74.09
CA ALA A 313 -30.07 -84.50 73.15
C ALA A 313 -29.73 -83.00 73.16
N LEU A 314 -29.48 -82.41 74.33
CA LEU A 314 -29.04 -81.02 74.47
C LEU A 314 -27.62 -80.81 73.91
N VAL A 315 -26.69 -81.73 74.18
CA VAL A 315 -25.34 -81.71 73.60
C VAL A 315 -25.39 -81.88 72.08
N ALA A 316 -26.25 -82.76 71.56
CA ALA A 316 -26.46 -82.91 70.12
C ALA A 316 -27.09 -81.65 69.49
N ALA A 317 -28.06 -81.02 70.16
CA ALA A 317 -28.67 -79.76 69.72
C ALA A 317 -27.67 -78.60 69.76
N TYR A 318 -26.83 -78.54 70.79
CA TYR A 318 -25.74 -77.55 70.91
C TYR A 318 -24.71 -77.75 69.80
N LYS A 319 -24.25 -78.99 69.55
CA LYS A 319 -23.35 -79.31 68.44
C LYS A 319 -23.95 -78.96 67.07
N ARG A 320 -25.25 -79.20 66.86
CA ARG A 320 -25.95 -78.79 65.63
C ARG A 320 -26.01 -77.27 65.47
N LYS A 321 -26.33 -76.53 66.54
CA LYS A 321 -26.33 -75.07 66.54
C LYS A 321 -24.91 -74.50 66.32
N GLN A 322 -23.90 -75.09 66.93
CA GLN A 322 -22.51 -74.72 66.75
C GLN A 322 -22.07 -74.93 65.29
N ALA A 323 -22.39 -76.08 64.69
CA ALA A 323 -22.13 -76.33 63.28
C ALA A 323 -22.88 -75.37 62.34
N GLU A 324 -24.11 -74.97 62.69
CA GLU A 324 -24.87 -73.97 61.91
C GLU A 324 -24.26 -72.56 62.01
N VAL A 325 -23.76 -72.17 63.19
CA VAL A 325 -23.04 -70.92 63.39
C VAL A 325 -21.71 -70.91 62.63
N GLU A 326 -20.93 -71.99 62.72
CA GLU A 326 -19.67 -72.15 61.97
C GLU A 326 -19.91 -72.07 60.45
N LYS A 327 -20.99 -72.69 59.95
CA LYS A 327 -21.37 -72.59 58.52
C LYS A 327 -21.76 -71.17 58.12
N LYS A 328 -22.51 -70.45 58.97
CA LYS A 328 -22.88 -69.04 58.74
C LYS A 328 -21.66 -68.12 58.81
N GLU A 329 -20.70 -68.42 59.67
CA GLU A 329 -19.45 -67.67 59.81
C GLU A 329 -18.51 -67.89 58.62
N GLN A 330 -18.37 -69.14 58.16
CA GLN A 330 -17.67 -69.46 56.91
C GLN A 330 -18.27 -68.75 55.71
N GLN A 331 -19.60 -68.74 55.56
CA GLN A 331 -20.27 -68.00 54.48
C GLN A 331 -20.05 -66.49 54.56
N ARG A 332 -19.98 -65.90 55.77
CA ARG A 332 -19.65 -64.48 55.95
C ARG A 332 -18.21 -64.19 55.55
N LEU A 333 -17.26 -65.05 55.93
CA LEU A 333 -15.85 -64.92 55.58
C LEU A 333 -15.62 -65.07 54.07
N GLU A 334 -16.32 -65.99 53.41
CA GLU A 334 -16.28 -66.13 51.95
C GLU A 334 -16.82 -64.89 51.24
N ARG A 335 -17.98 -64.36 51.65
CA ARG A 335 -18.52 -63.10 51.10
C ARG A 335 -17.58 -61.92 51.32
N GLN A 336 -16.93 -61.81 52.47
CA GLN A 336 -15.93 -60.77 52.72
C GLN A 336 -14.71 -60.92 51.80
N ARG A 337 -14.25 -62.15 51.54
CA ARG A 337 -13.15 -62.43 50.60
C ARG A 337 -13.54 -62.08 49.16
N GLU A 338 -14.76 -62.37 48.74
CA GLU A 338 -15.27 -61.99 47.41
C GLU A 338 -15.34 -60.47 47.24
N ILE A 339 -15.92 -59.75 48.22
CA ILE A 339 -15.99 -58.28 48.20
C ILE A 339 -14.57 -57.67 48.17
N ALA A 340 -13.61 -58.25 48.91
CA ALA A 340 -12.22 -57.79 48.89
C ALA A 340 -11.54 -58.03 47.53
N LYS A 341 -11.80 -59.17 46.88
CA LYS A 341 -11.30 -59.45 45.52
C LYS A 341 -11.89 -58.49 44.49
N GLU A 342 -13.19 -58.22 44.55
CA GLU A 342 -13.87 -57.29 43.63
C GLU A 342 -13.36 -55.85 43.81
N ARG A 343 -13.14 -55.41 45.07
CA ARG A 343 -12.53 -54.10 45.36
C ARG A 343 -11.12 -53.98 44.78
N ARG A 344 -10.29 -55.03 44.92
CA ARG A 344 -8.93 -55.06 44.33
C ARG A 344 -8.97 -55.01 42.80
N GLN A 345 -9.89 -55.72 42.16
CA GLN A 345 -10.08 -55.67 40.71
C GLN A 345 -10.48 -54.26 40.25
N LYS A 346 -11.48 -53.66 40.89
CA LYS A 346 -11.91 -52.27 40.60
C LYS A 346 -10.80 -51.25 40.82
N GLU A 347 -9.96 -51.42 41.84
CA GLU A 347 -8.80 -50.55 42.08
C GLU A 347 -7.73 -50.70 40.99
N ASN A 348 -7.44 -51.94 40.59
CA ASN A 348 -6.50 -52.22 39.50
C ASN A 348 -6.98 -51.65 38.16
N GLU A 349 -8.28 -51.74 37.86
CA GLU A 349 -8.88 -51.11 36.67
C GLU A 349 -8.78 -49.59 36.70
N LYS A 350 -9.03 -48.95 37.85
CA LYS A 350 -8.84 -47.50 38.01
C LYS A 350 -7.38 -47.10 37.78
N LYS A 351 -6.42 -47.85 38.34
CA LYS A 351 -4.98 -47.60 38.11
C LYS A 351 -4.61 -47.72 36.63
N LYS A 352 -5.12 -48.74 35.93
CA LYS A 352 -4.91 -48.90 34.48
C LYS A 352 -5.47 -47.70 33.69
N LYS A 353 -6.69 -47.25 34.00
CA LYS A 353 -7.29 -46.07 33.35
C LYS A 353 -6.51 -44.80 33.58
N ILE A 354 -5.97 -44.58 34.79
CA ILE A 354 -5.13 -43.42 35.10
C ILE A 354 -3.85 -43.44 34.25
N VAL A 355 -3.18 -44.59 34.15
CA VAL A 355 -1.97 -44.74 33.32
C VAL A 355 -2.27 -44.50 31.84
N GLU A 356 -3.40 -44.99 31.34
CA GLU A 356 -3.82 -44.76 29.94
C GLU A 356 -4.08 -43.27 29.66
N ILE A 357 -4.75 -42.57 30.59
CA ILE A 357 -4.98 -41.12 30.50
C ILE A 357 -3.65 -40.35 30.53
N GLN A 358 -2.71 -40.74 31.40
CA GLN A 358 -1.38 -40.13 31.47
C GLN A 358 -0.62 -40.29 30.15
N LYS A 359 -0.61 -41.49 29.56
CA LYS A 359 0.00 -41.74 28.25
C LYS A 359 -0.63 -40.90 27.14
N LYS A 360 -1.97 -40.81 27.10
CA LYS A 360 -2.67 -39.94 26.13
C LYS A 360 -2.28 -38.48 26.29
N LYS A 361 -2.19 -38.00 27.53
CA LYS A 361 -1.76 -36.62 27.82
C LYS A 361 -0.32 -36.36 27.38
N GLU A 362 0.58 -37.31 27.61
CA GLU A 362 1.98 -37.23 27.20
C GLU A 362 2.11 -37.20 25.67
N ASN A 363 1.39 -38.06 24.95
CA ASN A 363 1.38 -38.06 23.48
C ASN A 363 0.87 -36.72 22.93
N ILE A 364 -0.23 -36.16 23.48
CA ILE A 364 -0.74 -34.85 23.05
C ILE A 364 0.29 -33.74 23.30
N LEU A 365 1.04 -33.80 24.41
CA LEU A 365 2.10 -32.84 24.70
C LEU A 365 3.27 -32.98 23.71
N GLN A 366 3.67 -34.21 23.37
CA GLN A 366 4.71 -34.47 22.39
C GLN A 366 4.30 -34.00 20.97
N GLU A 367 3.07 -34.28 20.54
CA GLU A 367 2.53 -33.78 19.26
C GLU A 367 2.51 -32.25 19.22
N LYS A 368 2.06 -31.59 20.29
CA LYS A 368 2.07 -30.13 20.38
C LYS A 368 3.50 -29.57 20.33
N ALA A 369 4.45 -30.21 21.02
CA ALA A 369 5.85 -29.80 20.97
C ALA A 369 6.42 -29.94 19.55
N SER A 370 6.13 -31.03 18.85
CA SER A 370 6.54 -31.22 17.44
C SER A 370 5.98 -30.11 16.54
N LEU A 371 4.68 -29.80 16.67
CA LEU A 371 4.05 -28.76 15.87
C LEU A 371 4.64 -27.37 16.13
N ILE A 372 4.99 -27.06 17.38
CA ILE A 372 5.67 -25.82 17.74
C ILE A 372 7.06 -25.76 17.09
N MET A 373 7.82 -26.84 17.14
CA MET A 373 9.14 -26.91 16.51
C MET A 373 9.07 -26.73 14.99
N ASP A 374 8.10 -27.36 14.32
CA ASP A 374 7.90 -27.20 12.87
C ASP A 374 7.49 -25.77 12.51
N HIS A 375 6.64 -25.14 13.33
CA HIS A 375 6.27 -23.74 13.15
C HIS A 375 7.46 -22.81 13.35
N MET A 376 8.27 -23.02 14.38
CA MET A 376 9.50 -22.25 14.63
C MET A 376 10.47 -22.36 13.46
N LYS A 377 10.69 -23.57 12.92
CA LYS A 377 11.54 -23.78 11.75
C LYS A 377 11.02 -23.01 10.53
N THR A 378 9.71 -23.04 10.30
CA THR A 378 9.08 -22.27 9.21
C THR A 378 9.25 -20.75 9.40
N VAL A 379 9.17 -20.27 10.64
CA VAL A 379 9.41 -18.86 10.97
C VAL A 379 10.87 -18.47 10.72
N GLU A 380 11.83 -19.32 11.10
CA GLU A 380 13.26 -19.11 10.86
C GLU A 380 13.59 -19.07 9.35
N GLU A 381 13.04 -20.00 8.56
CA GLU A 381 13.19 -20.01 7.10
C GLU A 381 12.62 -18.73 6.47
N ASN A 382 11.45 -18.27 6.93
CA ASN A 382 10.85 -17.02 6.47
C ASN A 382 11.66 -15.78 6.86
N LEU A 383 12.24 -15.76 8.07
CA LEU A 383 13.12 -14.69 8.52
C LEU A 383 14.39 -14.63 7.67
N ALA A 384 15.03 -15.78 7.41
CA ALA A 384 16.21 -15.85 6.54
C ALA A 384 15.89 -15.34 5.12
N ALA A 385 14.76 -15.76 4.53
CA ALA A 385 14.31 -15.27 3.23
C ALA A 385 14.04 -13.75 3.23
N CYS A 386 13.49 -13.21 4.31
CA CYS A 386 13.29 -11.76 4.46
C CYS A 386 14.61 -11.00 4.55
N GLU A 387 15.61 -11.54 5.23
CA GLU A 387 16.94 -10.94 5.32
C GLU A 387 17.65 -10.94 3.96
N GLU A 388 17.59 -12.03 3.20
CA GLU A 388 18.14 -12.09 1.85
C GLU A 388 17.46 -11.09 0.91
N LYS A 389 16.13 -11.03 0.95
CA LYS A 389 15.38 -10.04 0.18
C LYS A 389 15.80 -8.61 0.53
N ARG A 390 16.01 -8.31 1.81
CA ARG A 390 16.49 -7.00 2.27
C ARG A 390 17.90 -6.69 1.76
N LYS A 391 18.81 -7.68 1.73
CA LYS A 391 20.16 -7.52 1.16
C LYS A 391 20.10 -7.23 -0.33
N LEU A 392 19.28 -7.95 -1.09
CA LEU A 392 19.06 -7.72 -2.52
C LEU A 392 18.47 -6.33 -2.79
N ASP A 393 17.47 -5.90 -2.03
CA ASP A 393 16.88 -4.56 -2.17
C ASP A 393 17.89 -3.44 -1.93
N LEU A 394 18.81 -3.61 -0.97
CA LEU A 394 19.90 -2.66 -0.73
C LEU A 394 20.91 -2.62 -1.88
N LEU A 395 21.26 -3.77 -2.44
CA LEU A 395 22.13 -3.86 -3.62
C LEU A 395 21.48 -3.15 -4.81
N VAL A 396 20.23 -3.45 -5.13
CA VAL A 396 19.47 -2.80 -6.21
C VAL A 396 19.39 -1.29 -6.01
N LYS A 397 19.10 -0.81 -4.79
CA LYS A 397 19.11 0.63 -4.48
C LYS A 397 20.48 1.27 -4.71
N SER A 398 21.55 0.57 -4.34
CA SER A 398 22.92 1.07 -4.57
C SER A 398 23.26 1.15 -6.06
N GLU A 399 22.86 0.16 -6.86
CA GLU A 399 23.08 0.14 -8.31
C GLU A 399 22.24 1.20 -9.02
N LEU A 400 20.97 1.36 -8.64
CA LEU A 400 20.13 2.44 -9.15
C LEU A 400 20.71 3.82 -8.83
N SER A 401 21.31 4.00 -7.65
CA SER A 401 22.00 5.24 -7.30
C SER A 401 23.24 5.49 -8.17
N LYS A 402 24.05 4.45 -8.42
CA LYS A 402 25.21 4.52 -9.33
C LYS A 402 24.77 4.89 -10.75
N LEU A 403 23.77 4.20 -11.29
CA LEU A 403 23.22 4.46 -12.63
C LEU A 403 22.66 5.89 -12.75
N LYS A 404 21.91 6.37 -11.75
CA LYS A 404 21.42 7.75 -11.71
C LYS A 404 22.56 8.76 -11.76
N SER A 405 23.64 8.52 -10.99
CA SER A 405 24.82 9.40 -11.01
C SER A 405 25.55 9.38 -12.36
N GLU A 406 25.61 8.22 -13.01
CA GLU A 406 26.26 8.07 -14.31
C GLU A 406 25.45 8.74 -15.43
N VAL A 407 24.13 8.57 -15.44
CA VAL A 407 23.22 9.27 -16.36
C VAL A 407 23.33 10.78 -16.16
N ALA A 408 23.38 11.27 -14.93
CA ALA A 408 23.58 12.69 -14.64
C ALA A 408 24.91 13.21 -15.22
N LYS A 409 26.02 12.48 -15.02
CA LYS A 409 27.32 12.83 -15.61
C LYS A 409 27.29 12.87 -17.14
N ARG A 410 26.69 11.86 -17.78
CA ARG A 410 26.54 11.81 -19.25
C ARG A 410 25.69 12.98 -19.78
N ASN A 411 24.62 13.35 -19.09
CA ASN A 411 23.77 14.48 -19.46
C ASN A 411 24.51 15.82 -19.35
N VAL A 412 25.30 16.01 -18.29
CA VAL A 412 26.16 17.20 -18.14
C VAL A 412 27.19 17.25 -19.27
N GLN A 413 27.85 16.14 -19.59
CA GLN A 413 28.82 16.06 -20.68
C GLN A 413 28.18 16.38 -22.04
N ARG A 414 27.00 15.81 -22.33
CA ARG A 414 26.26 16.08 -23.57
C ARG A 414 25.87 17.56 -23.69
N SER A 415 25.43 18.16 -22.58
CA SER A 415 25.06 19.58 -22.54
C SER A 415 26.28 20.48 -22.82
N ARG A 416 27.42 20.21 -22.18
CA ARG A 416 28.68 20.94 -22.44
C ARG A 416 29.15 20.81 -23.89
N MET A 417 29.04 19.64 -24.50
CA MET A 417 29.39 19.47 -25.92
C MET A 417 28.46 20.26 -26.85
N LEU A 418 27.15 20.31 -26.55
CA LEU A 418 26.20 21.10 -27.33
C LEU A 418 26.47 22.60 -27.16
N GLU A 419 26.73 23.06 -25.94
CA GLU A 419 27.10 24.45 -25.65
C GLU A 419 28.37 24.85 -26.42
N SER A 420 29.40 24.00 -26.41
CA SER A 420 30.65 24.25 -27.15
C SER A 420 30.44 24.32 -28.67
N ARG A 421 29.60 23.43 -29.24
CA ARG A 421 29.24 23.50 -30.66
C ARG A 421 28.49 24.79 -31.00
N MET A 422 27.51 25.17 -30.18
CA MET A 422 26.77 26.42 -30.35
C MET A 422 27.67 27.65 -30.25
N GLN A 423 28.62 27.67 -29.30
CA GLN A 423 29.60 28.74 -29.17
C GLN A 423 30.48 28.84 -30.42
N SER A 424 30.99 27.72 -30.94
CA SER A 424 31.78 27.71 -32.17
C SER A 424 30.98 28.22 -33.38
N ASP A 425 29.71 27.82 -33.52
CA ASP A 425 28.86 28.29 -34.61
C ASP A 425 28.53 29.79 -34.49
N LEU A 426 28.34 30.29 -33.27
CA LEU A 426 28.16 31.72 -33.00
C LEU A 426 29.43 32.51 -33.33
N GLU A 427 30.61 31.99 -32.97
CA GLU A 427 31.89 32.62 -33.26
C GLU A 427 32.17 32.68 -34.77
N LYS A 428 31.88 31.60 -35.51
CA LYS A 428 31.95 31.60 -36.99
C LYS A 428 31.03 32.65 -37.61
N LYS A 429 29.79 32.77 -37.11
CA LYS A 429 28.83 33.78 -37.59
C LYS A 429 29.31 35.19 -37.26
N LEU A 430 29.90 35.41 -36.09
CA LEU A 430 30.48 36.69 -35.70
C LEU A 430 31.60 37.09 -36.65
N ASN A 431 32.57 36.20 -36.89
CA ASN A 431 33.68 36.44 -37.81
C ASN A 431 33.20 36.76 -39.22
N HIS A 432 32.21 36.02 -39.73
CA HIS A 432 31.63 36.30 -41.06
C HIS A 432 30.95 37.68 -41.14
N LEU A 433 30.28 38.13 -40.06
CA LEU A 433 29.68 39.46 -40.00
C LEU A 433 30.76 40.56 -39.94
N GLU A 434 31.87 40.33 -39.23
CA GLU A 434 32.99 41.25 -39.19
C GLU A 434 33.70 41.38 -40.55
N GLU A 435 33.86 40.28 -41.28
CA GLU A 435 34.37 40.30 -42.66
C GLU A 435 33.48 41.12 -43.60
N LYS A 436 32.16 40.88 -43.56
CA LYS A 436 31.19 41.68 -44.33
C LYS A 436 31.21 43.16 -43.95
N LYS A 437 31.44 43.48 -42.68
CA LYS A 437 31.60 44.87 -42.24
C LYS A 437 32.86 45.50 -42.85
N LYS A 438 34.00 44.81 -42.79
CA LYS A 438 35.25 45.26 -43.41
C LYS A 438 35.12 45.43 -44.93
N GLU A 439 34.42 44.53 -45.60
CA GLU A 439 34.15 44.64 -47.04
C GLU A 439 33.29 45.87 -47.38
N ARG A 440 32.25 46.13 -46.59
CA ARG A 440 31.44 47.36 -46.72
C ARG A 440 32.28 48.62 -46.50
N GLU A 441 33.18 48.62 -45.51
CA GLU A 441 34.09 49.73 -45.27
C GLU A 441 35.02 49.97 -46.47
N ARG A 442 35.61 48.91 -47.04
CA ARG A 442 36.43 49.00 -48.26
C ARG A 442 35.64 49.55 -49.46
N MET A 443 34.42 49.07 -49.68
CA MET A 443 33.55 49.60 -50.74
C MET A 443 33.23 51.08 -50.53
N LEU A 444 32.90 51.49 -49.30
CA LEU A 444 32.65 52.89 -48.97
C LEU A 444 33.88 53.76 -49.26
N ASP A 445 35.08 53.30 -48.92
CA ASP A 445 36.30 54.05 -49.22
C ASP A 445 36.62 54.09 -50.72
N SER A 446 36.32 53.03 -51.47
CA SER A 446 36.38 53.06 -52.94
C SER A 446 35.43 54.10 -53.53
N LEU A 447 34.18 54.11 -53.10
CA LEU A 447 33.17 55.09 -53.55
C LEU A 447 33.57 56.53 -53.17
N LYS A 448 34.20 56.75 -52.01
CA LYS A 448 34.74 58.07 -51.63
C LYS A 448 35.86 58.50 -52.59
N LYS A 449 36.77 57.59 -52.96
CA LYS A 449 37.85 57.87 -53.92
C LYS A 449 37.30 58.18 -55.30
N GLU A 450 36.35 57.39 -55.81
CA GLU A 450 35.68 57.64 -57.10
C GLU A 450 34.96 58.99 -57.09
N ARG A 451 34.21 59.30 -56.02
CA ARG A 451 33.56 60.60 -55.87
C ARG A 451 34.57 61.74 -55.88
N HIS A 452 35.71 61.59 -55.23
CA HIS A 452 36.77 62.59 -55.23
C HIS A 452 37.38 62.77 -56.62
N PHE A 453 37.67 61.66 -57.31
CA PHE A 453 38.17 61.66 -58.68
C PHE A 453 37.22 62.39 -59.64
N HIS A 454 35.92 62.07 -59.62
CA HIS A 454 34.92 62.77 -60.42
C HIS A 454 34.80 64.25 -60.06
N ALA A 455 34.89 64.61 -58.77
CA ALA A 455 34.90 66.02 -58.37
C ALA A 455 36.11 66.77 -58.94
N THR A 456 37.28 66.13 -59.00
CA THR A 456 38.48 66.70 -59.62
C THR A 456 38.34 66.82 -61.14
N GLN A 457 37.81 65.79 -61.82
CA GLN A 457 37.52 65.86 -63.26
C GLN A 457 36.56 67.01 -63.61
N ILE A 458 35.48 67.16 -62.84
CA ILE A 458 34.53 68.26 -63.03
C ILE A 458 35.20 69.62 -62.82
N ARG A 459 36.13 69.73 -61.86
CA ARG A 459 36.89 70.96 -61.62
C ARG A 459 37.79 71.30 -62.81
N LEU A 460 38.56 70.33 -63.32
CA LEU A 460 39.42 70.53 -64.49
C LEU A 460 38.61 70.93 -65.72
N GLN A 461 37.49 70.26 -66.01
CA GLN A 461 36.60 70.64 -67.11
C GLN A 461 36.03 72.06 -66.93
N LYS A 462 35.73 72.47 -65.70
CA LYS A 462 35.29 73.83 -65.40
C LYS A 462 36.41 74.84 -65.66
N ASP A 463 37.64 74.53 -65.26
CA ASP A 463 38.80 75.41 -65.44
C ASP A 463 39.15 75.56 -66.93
N GLU A 464 39.12 74.46 -67.71
CA GLU A 464 39.27 74.47 -69.18
C GLU A 464 38.21 75.37 -69.85
N LEU A 465 36.92 75.23 -69.46
CA LEU A 465 35.85 76.07 -70.00
C LEU A 465 36.02 77.55 -69.62
N LEU A 466 36.52 77.86 -68.42
CA LEU A 466 36.81 79.23 -68.01
C LEU A 466 37.96 79.83 -68.82
N GLU A 467 38.98 79.04 -69.15
CA GLU A 467 40.08 79.44 -70.02
C GLU A 467 39.61 79.70 -71.46
N GLU A 468 38.74 78.84 -72.01
CA GLU A 468 38.11 79.08 -73.32
C GLU A 468 37.30 80.37 -73.33
N VAL A 469 36.48 80.62 -72.29
CA VAL A 469 35.72 81.87 -72.16
C VAL A 469 36.65 83.08 -72.09
N HIS A 470 37.75 82.98 -71.33
CA HIS A 470 38.76 84.04 -71.24
C HIS A 470 39.41 84.32 -72.60
N ASN A 471 39.84 83.29 -73.32
CA ASN A 471 40.45 83.41 -74.64
C ASN A 471 39.50 84.05 -75.65
N ILE A 472 38.22 83.65 -75.66
CA ILE A 472 37.18 84.29 -76.49
C ILE A 472 37.04 85.78 -76.12
N GLN A 473 37.09 86.12 -74.84
CA GLN A 473 36.96 87.50 -74.38
C GLN A 473 38.18 88.36 -74.77
N VAL A 474 39.39 87.80 -74.65
CA VAL A 474 40.63 88.43 -75.14
C VAL A 474 40.56 88.64 -76.65
N GLN A 475 40.15 87.63 -77.41
CA GLN A 475 40.04 87.71 -78.87
C GLN A 475 38.98 88.73 -79.31
N LYS A 476 37.83 88.80 -78.62
CA LYS A 476 36.82 89.86 -78.85
C LYS A 476 37.40 91.25 -78.56
N SER A 477 38.15 91.40 -77.48
CA SER A 477 38.78 92.67 -77.10
C SER A 477 39.86 93.07 -78.13
N TRP A 478 40.66 92.11 -78.57
CA TRP A 478 41.65 92.29 -79.64
C TRP A 478 40.99 92.71 -80.96
N ASN A 479 39.96 92.00 -81.40
CA ASN A 479 39.21 92.36 -82.61
C ASN A 479 38.60 93.75 -82.51
N LYS A 480 38.08 94.14 -81.33
CA LYS A 480 37.56 95.48 -81.09
C LYS A 480 38.65 96.54 -81.20
N ALA A 481 39.82 96.32 -80.60
CA ALA A 481 40.97 97.21 -80.70
C ALA A 481 41.47 97.33 -82.15
N ASN A 482 41.54 96.22 -82.88
CA ASN A 482 41.98 96.17 -84.27
C ASN A 482 40.99 96.88 -85.22
N ASN A 483 39.68 96.75 -84.97
CA ASN A 483 38.66 97.51 -85.69
C ASN A 483 38.76 99.02 -85.41
N LEU A 484 39.05 99.42 -84.18
CA LEU A 484 39.29 100.83 -83.83
C LEU A 484 40.53 101.38 -84.53
N LEU A 485 41.63 100.63 -84.56
CA LEU A 485 42.85 100.99 -85.30
C LEU A 485 42.57 101.15 -86.80
N ARG A 486 41.91 100.19 -87.43
CA ARG A 486 41.50 100.30 -88.85
C ARG A 486 40.56 101.47 -89.11
N SER A 487 39.68 101.81 -88.17
CA SER A 487 38.83 102.99 -88.31
C SER A 487 39.63 104.29 -88.27
N PHE A 488 40.68 104.34 -87.44
CA PHE A 488 41.63 105.45 -87.36
C PHE A 488 42.49 105.57 -88.63
N GLU A 489 43.01 104.45 -89.15
CA GLU A 489 43.80 104.42 -90.40
C GLU A 489 42.98 104.87 -91.62
N ASN A 490 41.66 104.67 -91.62
CA ASN A 490 40.77 105.14 -92.70
C ASN A 490 40.31 106.60 -92.53
N THR A 491 40.65 107.26 -91.43
CA THR A 491 40.30 108.68 -91.17
C THR A 491 41.48 109.66 -91.35
N VAL A 492 42.70 109.15 -91.58
CA VAL A 492 43.89 109.93 -91.96
C VAL A 492 44.11 109.77 -93.46
#